data_AF-A0A4S4NFX4-F1
#
_entry.id   AF-A0A4S4NFX4-F1
#
_cell.length_a   1.000
_cell.length_b   1.000
_cell.length_c   1.000
_cell.angle_alpha   90.00
_cell.angle_beta   90.00
_cell.angle_gamma   90.00
#
_symmetry.space_group_name_H-M   'P 1'
#
loop_
_entity.id
_entity.type
_entity.pdbx_description
1 polymer ?
#
loop_
_entity_poly.entity_id
_entity_poly.type
_entity_poly.pdbx_seq_one_letter_code
_entity_poly.pdbx_strand_id
1 'polypeptide(L)'
;MHTPQFPAWIGHFLPVLLFLLLPARATTQFAAPPASQAASVAVTVGYTDMTVSYHRPSVRNRLIFGHLIPYDEVWRAGANENSLLHFSTPVTIAEYPIGAGTYSLYVIPRQDGNWTWILNSKTDRWGAQGYTAADDVLRVETSAERLDQRTETLEYRWMNVGHGGAELVLEWEWYRVRLPVAVDTDARVAREAASHLSPAQDPNDYYEAARYYLETGNLPEAKRWIDRWAAATGPQFGRTRRQALIEREIGNDSLAFELLRTSLALARDAGNDHYVRMNEHTLREWTRRPVDFSPDSLLARSIAYHDPGGNWGKLAYTLTLAESRPGDDTRLTEFTLSPVASYFSIEQQSGGERFTLGLTGNDFRYTYLGQSALPDSLRRARHLTRERTQVLRDYYGYLWGLPMKLTDPGTLLQPQVHRVWYDGRELLELEVRYTPEAGGDVWFFLFDPETFALSGYRFYHAAEGPGTGEYILLEDETEVAGLRLPAVRHWYQTAENRYLGTDRVVGGGVPPRR
;
A
#
# COMPACT_ATOMS: atom_id res chain seq x y z
N MET A 1 49.45 -11.84 -84.33
CA MET A 1 49.51 -11.02 -85.57
C MET A 1 48.08 -10.51 -85.77
N HIS A 2 47.70 -9.25 -85.63
CA HIS A 2 48.35 -7.96 -85.85
C HIS A 2 48.07 -6.98 -84.70
N THR A 3 49.11 -6.25 -84.30
CA THR A 3 49.08 -4.91 -83.66
C THR A 3 49.13 -3.84 -84.77
N PRO A 4 49.20 -2.52 -84.49
CA PRO A 4 48.38 -1.61 -83.65
C PRO A 4 48.02 -0.30 -84.42
N GLN A 5 47.35 0.70 -83.80
CA GLN A 5 47.73 2.14 -83.82
C GLN A 5 46.70 3.08 -83.15
N PHE A 6 47.21 3.94 -82.25
CA PHE A 6 46.66 5.21 -81.68
C PHE A 6 46.49 6.30 -82.77
N PRO A 7 45.95 7.55 -82.58
CA PRO A 7 45.89 8.44 -81.39
C PRO A 7 44.51 9.19 -81.25
N ALA A 8 44.20 10.19 -80.41
CA ALA A 8 44.90 11.41 -80.05
C ALA A 8 44.27 12.16 -78.85
N TRP A 9 45.09 13.02 -78.28
CA TRP A 9 44.86 13.96 -77.19
C TRP A 9 43.97 15.15 -77.58
N ILE A 10 43.13 15.64 -76.65
CA ILE A 10 42.88 17.08 -76.45
C ILE A 10 42.71 17.33 -74.94
N GLY A 11 43.66 18.04 -74.35
CA GLY A 11 43.51 18.64 -73.02
C GLY A 11 42.84 20.00 -73.13
N HIS A 12 41.84 20.26 -72.28
CA HIS A 12 41.30 21.61 -72.04
C HIS A 12 41.32 21.89 -70.53
N PHE A 13 41.98 22.99 -70.19
CA PHE A 13 41.99 23.64 -68.90
C PHE A 13 40.56 23.91 -68.42
N LEU A 14 40.19 23.39 -67.24
CA LEU A 14 38.99 23.82 -66.54
C LEU A 14 39.39 24.88 -65.50
N PRO A 15 38.81 26.09 -65.52
CA PRO A 15 39.14 27.14 -64.56
C PRO A 15 38.63 26.74 -63.18
N VAL A 16 39.50 26.82 -62.17
CA VAL A 16 39.11 26.72 -60.76
C VAL A 16 38.25 27.96 -60.44
N LEU A 17 36.94 27.78 -60.46
CA LEU A 17 35.98 28.78 -60.01
C LEU A 17 36.02 28.80 -58.47
N LEU A 18 36.79 29.73 -57.91
CA LEU A 18 36.83 30.00 -56.48
C LEU A 18 35.48 30.61 -56.06
N PHE A 19 34.56 29.78 -55.57
CA PHE A 19 33.32 30.23 -54.94
C PHE A 19 33.66 30.98 -53.64
N LEU A 20 33.67 32.32 -53.71
CA LEU A 20 33.62 33.19 -52.54
C LEU A 20 32.30 32.93 -51.80
N LEU A 21 32.35 32.06 -50.79
CA LEU A 21 31.30 31.93 -49.77
C LEU A 21 31.26 33.23 -48.96
N LEU A 22 30.47 34.20 -49.42
CA LEU A 22 30.04 35.31 -48.58
C LEU A 22 29.19 34.72 -47.44
N PRO A 23 29.53 34.95 -46.16
CA PRO A 23 28.67 34.54 -45.06
C PRO A 23 27.34 35.26 -45.21
N ALA A 24 26.26 34.49 -45.43
CA ALA A 24 24.91 35.00 -45.30
C ALA A 24 24.78 35.55 -43.87
N ARG A 25 24.69 36.87 -43.73
CA ARG A 25 24.31 37.47 -42.46
C ARG A 25 22.86 37.09 -42.21
N ALA A 26 22.65 36.07 -41.39
CA ALA A 26 21.36 35.88 -40.74
C ALA A 26 21.08 37.16 -39.94
N THR A 27 20.20 38.01 -40.47
CA THR A 27 19.59 39.05 -39.66
C THR A 27 18.71 38.33 -38.65
N THR A 28 19.23 38.11 -37.44
CA THR A 28 18.39 37.77 -36.29
C THR A 28 17.44 38.94 -36.09
N GLN A 29 16.22 38.81 -36.59
CA GLN A 29 15.15 39.74 -36.27
C GLN A 29 14.94 39.70 -34.76
N PHE A 30 14.90 40.87 -34.11
CA PHE A 30 14.53 40.96 -32.72
C PHE A 30 13.12 40.36 -32.53
N ALA A 31 13.03 39.26 -31.79
CA ALA A 31 11.78 38.63 -31.41
C ALA A 31 11.67 38.71 -29.88
N ALA A 32 10.74 39.53 -29.40
CA ALA A 32 10.39 39.52 -27.98
C ALA A 32 9.64 38.21 -27.65
N PRO A 33 9.80 37.63 -26.44
CA PRO A 33 9.00 36.50 -26.02
C PRO A 33 7.49 36.83 -26.11
N PRO A 34 6.64 35.90 -26.60
CA PRO A 34 5.22 36.16 -26.75
C PRO A 34 4.56 36.38 -25.38
N ALA A 35 3.51 37.20 -25.32
CA ALA A 35 2.80 37.48 -24.07
C ALA A 35 2.12 36.23 -23.47
N SER A 36 1.84 35.22 -24.31
CA SER A 36 1.29 33.92 -23.93
C SER A 36 2.22 32.83 -24.47
N GLN A 37 2.77 32.02 -23.57
CA GLN A 37 3.73 30.97 -23.93
C GLN A 37 3.00 29.78 -24.53
N ALA A 38 3.64 29.10 -25.48
CA ALA A 38 3.17 27.84 -26.03
C ALA A 38 3.28 26.72 -24.98
N ALA A 39 2.36 25.76 -25.02
CA ALA A 39 2.37 24.58 -24.18
C ALA A 39 1.68 23.41 -24.90
N SER A 40 1.99 22.20 -24.45
CA SER A 40 1.34 20.97 -24.92
C SER A 40 1.22 19.99 -23.77
N VAL A 41 0.12 19.23 -23.73
CA VAL A 41 -0.07 18.10 -22.81
C VAL A 41 -0.55 16.89 -23.60
N ALA A 42 0.04 15.74 -23.30
CA ALA A 42 -0.21 14.48 -23.99
C ALA A 42 -0.53 13.35 -23.01
N VAL A 43 -1.32 12.39 -23.47
CA VAL A 43 -1.62 11.14 -22.77
C VAL A 43 -1.76 10.02 -23.78
N THR A 44 -1.34 8.81 -23.41
CA THR A 44 -1.69 7.59 -24.15
C THR A 44 -2.76 6.86 -23.37
N VAL A 45 -3.88 6.57 -24.02
CA VAL A 45 -5.02 5.84 -23.43
C VAL A 45 -5.28 4.60 -24.25
N GLY A 46 -5.14 3.43 -23.62
CA GLY A 46 -5.08 2.16 -24.34
C GLY A 46 -3.93 2.18 -25.35
N TYR A 47 -4.28 2.39 -26.61
CA TYR A 47 -3.34 2.44 -27.74
C TYR A 47 -3.42 3.75 -28.53
N THR A 48 -4.06 4.77 -27.96
CA THR A 48 -4.34 6.04 -28.61
C THR A 48 -3.54 7.15 -27.95
N ASP A 49 -2.72 7.83 -28.73
CA ASP A 49 -2.03 9.04 -28.29
C ASP A 49 -2.94 10.24 -28.53
N MET A 50 -3.16 11.02 -27.48
CA MET A 50 -4.01 12.21 -27.50
C MET A 50 -3.19 13.40 -27.01
N THR A 51 -3.17 14.48 -27.79
CA THR A 51 -2.35 15.66 -27.49
C THR A 51 -3.14 16.93 -27.72
N VAL A 52 -3.08 17.88 -26.78
CA VAL A 52 -3.54 19.26 -27.00
C VAL A 52 -2.34 20.20 -27.00
N SER A 53 -2.21 21.01 -28.05
CA SER A 53 -1.18 22.04 -28.19
C SER A 53 -1.84 23.41 -28.26
N TYR A 54 -1.38 24.37 -27.46
CA TYR A 54 -2.08 25.63 -27.25
C TYR A 54 -1.14 26.73 -26.72
N HIS A 55 -1.63 27.96 -26.62
CA HIS A 55 -0.93 29.05 -25.92
C HIS A 55 -1.69 29.46 -24.67
N ARG A 56 -0.94 29.77 -23.60
CA ARG A 56 -1.44 29.98 -22.23
C ARG A 56 -1.60 31.47 -21.87
N PRO A 57 -2.75 32.11 -22.12
CA PRO A 57 -2.99 33.46 -21.61
C PRO A 57 -3.15 33.49 -20.09
N SER A 58 -2.69 34.57 -19.47
CA SER A 58 -2.96 34.86 -18.05
C SER A 58 -4.11 35.86 -17.91
N VAL A 59 -4.83 35.79 -16.79
CA VAL A 59 -5.98 36.67 -16.54
C VAL A 59 -5.53 38.13 -16.43
N ARG A 60 -4.45 38.41 -15.68
CA ARG A 60 -3.85 39.75 -15.50
C ARG A 60 -4.85 40.82 -15.03
N ASN A 61 -5.59 40.52 -13.96
CA ASN A 61 -6.59 41.43 -13.35
C ASN A 61 -7.70 41.89 -14.32
N ARG A 62 -8.03 41.10 -15.34
CA ARG A 62 -9.14 41.35 -16.27
C ARG A 62 -10.30 40.41 -15.97
N LEU A 63 -11.52 40.85 -16.26
CA LEU A 63 -12.66 39.94 -16.38
C LEU A 63 -12.55 39.19 -17.70
N ILE A 64 -12.51 37.86 -17.66
CA ILE A 64 -12.31 37.04 -18.86
C ILE A 64 -13.62 36.78 -19.57
N PHE A 65 -14.49 35.99 -18.98
CA PHE A 65 -15.75 35.58 -19.62
C PHE A 65 -16.83 36.65 -19.44
N GLY A 66 -17.54 36.98 -20.53
CA GLY A 66 -18.49 38.09 -20.60
C GLY A 66 -17.86 39.46 -20.90
N HIS A 67 -16.54 39.55 -21.05
CA HIS A 67 -15.86 40.79 -21.45
C HIS A 67 -14.73 40.56 -22.45
N LEU A 68 -13.58 40.01 -22.02
CA LEU A 68 -12.47 39.71 -22.95
C LEU A 68 -12.90 38.65 -23.97
N ILE A 69 -13.64 37.65 -23.49
CA ILE A 69 -14.29 36.64 -24.29
C ILE A 69 -15.80 36.84 -24.09
N PRO A 70 -16.51 37.42 -25.06
CA PRO A 70 -17.96 37.54 -24.98
C PRO A 70 -18.63 36.16 -24.86
N TYR A 71 -19.76 36.11 -24.14
CA TYR A 71 -20.61 34.93 -24.18
C TYR A 71 -21.24 34.77 -25.56
N ASP A 72 -21.60 33.52 -25.89
CA ASP A 72 -22.25 33.13 -27.15
C ASP A 72 -21.40 33.33 -28.42
N GLU A 73 -20.12 33.70 -28.26
CA GLU A 73 -19.16 33.87 -29.34
C GLU A 73 -18.11 32.75 -29.37
N VAL A 74 -17.62 32.44 -30.57
CA VAL A 74 -16.61 31.40 -30.76
C VAL A 74 -15.25 31.88 -30.27
N TRP A 75 -14.67 31.15 -29.33
CA TRP A 75 -13.34 31.37 -28.79
C TRP A 75 -12.40 30.22 -29.12
N ARG A 76 -11.18 30.52 -29.53
CA ARG A 76 -10.11 29.56 -29.84
C ARG A 76 -9.56 28.75 -28.66
N ALA A 77 -10.16 28.91 -27.49
CA ALA A 77 -9.77 28.19 -26.28
C ALA A 77 -8.25 28.28 -25.98
N GLY A 78 -7.68 29.47 -26.17
CA GLY A 78 -6.23 29.72 -26.15
C GLY A 78 -5.85 31.15 -26.56
N ALA A 79 -4.57 31.38 -26.85
CA ALA A 79 -4.00 32.64 -27.38
C ALA A 79 -3.26 32.42 -28.71
N ASN A 80 -2.97 33.51 -29.45
CA ASN A 80 -2.27 33.46 -30.74
C ASN A 80 -3.00 32.57 -31.79
N GLU A 81 -2.35 31.52 -32.28
CA GLU A 81 -2.90 30.47 -33.13
C GLU A 81 -4.02 29.66 -32.43
N ASN A 82 -4.76 28.91 -33.22
CA ASN A 82 -5.72 27.92 -32.74
C ASN A 82 -5.09 26.89 -31.79
N SER A 83 -5.82 26.53 -30.74
CA SER A 83 -5.52 25.33 -29.97
C SER A 83 -5.78 24.11 -30.84
N LEU A 84 -4.87 23.15 -30.85
CA LEU A 84 -4.93 21.94 -31.69
C LEU A 84 -5.10 20.71 -30.82
N LEU A 85 -6.07 19.86 -31.16
CA LEU A 85 -6.30 18.56 -30.54
C LEU A 85 -5.98 17.46 -31.55
N HIS A 86 -5.09 16.55 -31.18
CA HIS A 86 -4.61 15.46 -32.02
C HIS A 86 -4.98 14.10 -31.42
N PHE A 87 -5.40 13.17 -32.26
CA PHE A 87 -5.66 11.77 -31.95
C PHE A 87 -4.92 10.86 -32.94
N SER A 88 -4.11 9.91 -32.45
CA SER A 88 -3.37 8.98 -33.32
C SER A 88 -4.22 7.83 -33.88
N THR A 89 -5.35 7.52 -33.24
CA THR A 89 -6.37 6.57 -33.73
C THR A 89 -7.77 7.19 -33.59
N PRO A 90 -8.81 6.60 -34.21
CA PRO A 90 -10.18 7.05 -33.99
C PRO A 90 -10.59 7.01 -32.51
N VAL A 91 -11.45 7.95 -32.10
CA VAL A 91 -11.98 8.12 -30.75
C VAL A 91 -13.48 8.38 -30.78
N THR A 92 -14.15 8.34 -29.63
CA THR A 92 -15.56 8.73 -29.50
C THR A 92 -15.68 9.89 -28.52
N ILE A 93 -16.39 10.95 -28.91
CA ILE A 93 -16.64 12.12 -28.06
C ILE A 93 -18.15 12.36 -28.04
N ALA A 94 -18.76 12.28 -26.85
CA ALA A 94 -20.21 12.39 -26.65
C ALA A 94 -21.02 11.55 -27.66
N GLU A 95 -20.68 10.27 -27.77
CA GLU A 95 -21.30 9.28 -28.69
C GLU A 95 -20.99 9.47 -30.18
N TYR A 96 -20.30 10.54 -30.57
CA TYR A 96 -19.90 10.76 -31.96
C TYR A 96 -18.51 10.16 -32.25
N PRO A 97 -18.38 9.32 -33.29
CA PRO A 97 -17.08 8.81 -33.72
C PRO A 97 -16.29 9.93 -34.42
N ILE A 98 -15.07 10.14 -33.97
CA ILE A 98 -14.12 11.11 -34.51
C ILE A 98 -12.93 10.34 -35.09
N GLY A 99 -12.59 10.63 -36.35
CA GLY A 99 -11.45 10.01 -37.02
C GLY A 99 -10.12 10.35 -36.35
N ALA A 100 -9.10 9.55 -36.64
CA ALA A 100 -7.72 9.93 -36.31
C ALA A 100 -7.35 11.20 -37.10
N GLY A 101 -6.60 12.11 -36.47
CA GLY A 101 -6.21 13.36 -37.10
C GLY A 101 -5.99 14.49 -36.12
N THR A 102 -5.79 15.68 -36.67
CA THR A 102 -5.63 16.92 -35.91
C THR A 102 -6.78 17.86 -36.22
N TYR A 103 -7.35 18.43 -35.17
CA TYR A 103 -8.51 19.32 -35.24
C TYR A 103 -8.21 20.62 -34.49
N SER A 104 -8.77 21.73 -34.96
CA SER A 104 -8.82 22.95 -34.16
C SER A 104 -9.86 22.82 -33.07
N LEU A 105 -9.48 23.26 -31.87
CA LEU A 105 -10.33 23.27 -30.69
C LEU A 105 -10.88 24.68 -30.47
N TYR A 106 -12.19 24.81 -30.52
CA TYR A 106 -12.91 26.03 -30.15
C TYR A 106 -13.90 25.75 -29.03
N VAL A 107 -14.28 26.82 -28.32
CA VAL A 107 -15.26 26.79 -27.23
C VAL A 107 -16.19 28.00 -27.38
N ILE A 108 -17.49 27.79 -27.18
CA ILE A 108 -18.48 28.87 -27.01
C ILE A 108 -18.86 28.91 -25.53
N PRO A 109 -18.38 29.91 -24.77
CA PRO A 109 -18.81 30.07 -23.39
C PRO A 109 -20.22 30.63 -23.32
N ARG A 110 -21.01 30.18 -22.35
CA ARG A 110 -22.36 30.70 -22.06
C ARG A 110 -22.48 31.12 -20.61
N GLN A 111 -23.31 32.14 -20.39
CA GLN A 111 -23.53 32.71 -19.06
C GLN A 111 -24.25 31.74 -18.11
N ASP A 112 -25.11 30.88 -18.65
CA ASP A 112 -25.83 29.84 -17.90
C ASP A 112 -24.95 28.64 -17.49
N GLY A 113 -23.70 28.60 -17.96
CA GLY A 113 -22.75 27.53 -17.69
C GLY A 113 -22.74 26.39 -18.72
N ASN A 114 -23.58 26.42 -19.75
CA ASN A 114 -23.62 25.37 -20.78
C ASN A 114 -22.65 25.70 -21.94
N TRP A 115 -21.40 25.30 -21.83
CA TRP A 115 -20.36 25.65 -22.80
C TRP A 115 -20.29 24.62 -23.92
N THR A 116 -20.11 25.08 -25.16
CA THR A 116 -20.00 24.20 -26.32
C THR A 116 -18.55 24.02 -26.75
N TRP A 117 -18.05 22.80 -26.76
CA TRP A 117 -16.81 22.45 -27.43
C TRP A 117 -17.05 22.23 -28.92
N ILE A 118 -16.07 22.62 -29.73
CA ILE A 118 -16.12 22.48 -31.18
C ILE A 118 -14.79 21.93 -31.67
N LEU A 119 -14.86 20.87 -32.47
CA LEU A 119 -13.74 20.40 -33.27
C LEU A 119 -13.94 20.84 -34.72
N ASN A 120 -12.95 21.52 -35.28
CA ASN A 120 -12.99 22.06 -36.63
C ASN A 120 -11.86 21.50 -37.48
N SER A 121 -12.15 21.20 -38.74
CA SER A 121 -11.22 20.52 -39.66
C SER A 121 -10.07 21.40 -40.18
N LYS A 122 -10.14 22.73 -40.03
CA LYS A 122 -9.08 23.66 -40.47
C LYS A 122 -8.14 23.96 -39.33
N THR A 123 -6.85 23.64 -39.47
CA THR A 123 -5.85 23.63 -38.39
C THR A 123 -4.79 24.73 -38.48
N ASP A 124 -4.89 25.66 -39.42
CA ASP A 124 -3.87 26.67 -39.74
C ASP A 124 -4.33 28.12 -39.49
N ARG A 125 -5.28 28.32 -38.56
CA ARG A 125 -5.92 29.63 -38.33
C ARG A 125 -5.30 30.40 -37.17
N TRP A 126 -5.14 31.71 -37.36
CA TRP A 126 -4.84 32.64 -36.29
C TRP A 126 -6.13 33.04 -35.57
N GLY A 127 -6.21 32.84 -34.26
CA GLY A 127 -7.38 33.28 -33.54
C GLY A 127 -8.64 32.43 -33.82
N ALA A 128 -9.78 33.11 -33.89
CA ALA A 128 -11.01 32.63 -34.51
C ALA A 128 -11.25 33.28 -35.90
N GLN A 129 -10.23 33.93 -36.47
CA GLN A 129 -10.37 34.61 -37.75
C GLN A 129 -10.58 33.59 -38.87
N GLY A 130 -11.56 33.86 -39.74
CA GLY A 130 -11.91 32.95 -40.83
C GLY A 130 -12.66 31.70 -40.37
N TYR A 131 -13.07 31.60 -39.10
CA TYR A 131 -13.92 30.52 -38.62
C TYR A 131 -15.23 30.43 -39.41
N THR A 132 -15.64 29.20 -39.76
CA THR A 132 -16.96 28.91 -40.33
C THR A 132 -17.49 27.59 -39.77
N ALA A 133 -18.77 27.60 -39.42
CA ALA A 133 -19.46 26.42 -38.88
C ALA A 133 -19.53 25.25 -39.88
N ALA A 134 -19.36 25.52 -41.18
CA ALA A 134 -19.34 24.48 -42.21
C ALA A 134 -18.10 23.55 -42.13
N ASP A 135 -17.04 24.00 -41.46
CA ASP A 135 -15.80 23.22 -41.26
C ASP A 135 -15.84 22.42 -39.94
N ASP A 136 -16.91 22.54 -39.13
CA ASP A 136 -17.05 21.86 -37.84
C ASP A 136 -17.32 20.36 -38.04
N VAL A 137 -16.53 19.55 -37.35
CA VAL A 137 -16.63 18.08 -37.32
C VAL A 137 -17.46 17.62 -36.11
N LEU A 138 -17.44 18.39 -35.03
CA LEU A 138 -18.17 18.11 -33.80
C LEU A 138 -18.60 19.41 -33.12
N ARG A 139 -19.80 19.41 -32.56
CA ARG A 139 -20.23 20.36 -31.53
C ARG A 139 -20.86 19.60 -30.37
N VAL A 140 -20.35 19.81 -29.17
CA VAL A 140 -20.84 19.13 -27.97
C VAL A 140 -20.97 20.11 -26.82
N GLU A 141 -22.11 20.10 -26.16
CA GLU A 141 -22.37 20.92 -24.98
C GLU A 141 -21.91 20.19 -23.72
N THR A 142 -21.28 20.93 -22.81
CA THR A 142 -20.77 20.44 -21.53
C THR A 142 -20.98 21.51 -20.46
N SER A 143 -21.12 21.09 -19.20
CA SER A 143 -21.29 22.04 -18.10
C SER A 143 -19.94 22.61 -17.65
N ALA A 144 -19.88 23.94 -17.51
CA ALA A 144 -18.78 24.65 -16.89
C ALA A 144 -18.96 24.68 -15.36
N GLU A 145 -18.01 24.07 -14.67
CA GLU A 145 -17.92 24.03 -13.21
C GLU A 145 -17.19 25.28 -12.71
N ARG A 146 -17.76 25.96 -11.71
CA ARG A 146 -17.06 27.08 -11.05
C ARG A 146 -16.09 26.55 -10.00
N LEU A 147 -14.84 26.99 -10.07
CA LEU A 147 -13.75 26.63 -9.16
C LEU A 147 -13.77 27.47 -7.87
N ASP A 148 -13.33 26.86 -6.77
CA ASP A 148 -13.14 27.54 -5.47
C ASP A 148 -11.90 28.44 -5.46
N GLN A 149 -10.89 28.08 -6.26
CA GLN A 149 -9.64 28.84 -6.42
C GLN A 149 -9.50 29.31 -7.85
N ARG A 150 -9.03 30.55 -7.99
CA ARG A 150 -8.84 31.18 -9.30
C ARG A 150 -7.59 30.65 -9.99
N THR A 151 -7.75 30.14 -11.21
CA THR A 151 -6.67 29.70 -12.10
C THR A 151 -6.16 30.88 -12.93
N GLU A 152 -5.00 31.43 -12.56
CA GLU A 152 -4.46 32.66 -13.18
C GLU A 152 -4.03 32.47 -14.64
N THR A 153 -3.52 31.30 -15.02
CA THR A 153 -3.03 31.03 -16.38
C THR A 153 -3.76 29.83 -16.97
N LEU A 154 -4.29 29.98 -18.18
CA LEU A 154 -5.05 28.93 -18.85
C LEU A 154 -4.26 27.63 -18.91
N GLU A 155 -4.92 26.55 -18.53
CA GLU A 155 -4.32 25.22 -18.49
C GLU A 155 -5.24 24.16 -19.10
N TYR A 156 -4.64 23.25 -19.86
CA TYR A 156 -5.26 21.99 -20.21
C TYR A 156 -4.61 20.84 -19.45
N ARG A 157 -5.42 19.86 -19.05
CA ARG A 157 -4.95 18.61 -18.44
C ARG A 157 -5.76 17.43 -18.99
N TRP A 158 -5.13 16.28 -19.08
CA TRP A 158 -5.84 15.01 -19.19
C TRP A 158 -6.11 14.47 -17.79
N MET A 159 -7.37 14.26 -17.45
CA MET A 159 -7.81 13.78 -16.14
C MET A 159 -8.65 12.51 -16.28
N ASN A 160 -8.88 11.81 -15.16
CA ASN A 160 -9.70 10.60 -15.11
C ASN A 160 -9.30 9.56 -16.17
N VAL A 161 -7.99 9.38 -16.33
CA VAL A 161 -7.40 8.47 -17.30
C VAL A 161 -7.66 7.04 -16.86
N GLY A 162 -8.40 6.29 -17.66
CA GLY A 162 -8.66 4.86 -17.49
C GLY A 162 -8.38 4.08 -18.77
N HIS A 163 -8.66 2.77 -18.78
CA HIS A 163 -8.40 1.94 -19.96
C HIS A 163 -9.20 2.34 -21.20
N GLY A 164 -10.44 2.80 -21.00
CA GLY A 164 -11.38 3.12 -22.08
C GLY A 164 -11.49 4.61 -22.45
N GLY A 165 -10.75 5.51 -21.79
CA GLY A 165 -10.90 6.94 -22.06
C GLY A 165 -10.20 7.86 -21.07
N ALA A 166 -10.30 9.16 -21.33
CA ALA A 166 -9.86 10.24 -20.45
C ALA A 166 -10.72 11.49 -20.67
N GLU A 167 -10.65 12.44 -19.75
CA GLU A 167 -11.27 13.75 -19.89
C GLU A 167 -10.21 14.80 -20.26
N LEU A 168 -10.43 15.52 -21.36
CA LEU A 168 -9.69 16.76 -21.63
C LEU A 168 -10.32 17.88 -20.79
N VAL A 169 -9.54 18.44 -19.88
CA VAL A 169 -10.00 19.47 -18.95
C VAL A 169 -9.34 20.79 -19.29
N LEU A 170 -10.15 21.84 -19.46
CA LEU A 170 -9.73 23.24 -19.55
C LEU A 170 -10.04 23.95 -18.25
N GLU A 171 -9.04 24.59 -17.65
CA GLU A 171 -9.20 25.47 -16.49
C GLU A 171 -8.67 26.87 -16.79
N TRP A 172 -9.50 27.89 -16.56
CA TRP A 172 -9.05 29.27 -16.59
C TRP A 172 -9.97 30.20 -15.79
N GLU A 173 -9.36 31.18 -15.12
CA GLU A 173 -10.05 32.10 -14.23
C GLU A 173 -10.82 31.35 -13.14
N TRP A 174 -12.16 31.28 -13.23
CA TRP A 174 -13.00 30.60 -12.25
C TRP A 174 -13.67 29.35 -12.80
N TYR A 175 -13.34 28.91 -14.01
CA TYR A 175 -14.09 27.85 -14.68
C TYR A 175 -13.22 26.65 -15.02
N ARG A 176 -13.81 25.47 -14.82
CA ARG A 176 -13.35 24.19 -15.33
C ARG A 176 -14.39 23.64 -16.30
N VAL A 177 -13.95 23.21 -17.47
CA VAL A 177 -14.81 22.56 -18.47
C VAL A 177 -14.15 21.26 -18.91
N ARG A 178 -14.94 20.21 -19.09
CA ARG A 178 -14.45 18.86 -19.35
C ARG A 178 -15.03 18.33 -20.65
N LEU A 179 -14.20 17.68 -21.44
CA LEU A 179 -14.57 16.98 -22.67
C LEU A 179 -14.19 15.50 -22.52
N PRO A 180 -15.15 14.60 -22.25
CA PRO A 180 -14.89 13.17 -22.19
C PRO A 180 -14.52 12.62 -23.58
N VAL A 181 -13.42 11.88 -23.65
CA VAL A 181 -12.93 11.20 -24.86
C VAL A 181 -12.78 9.71 -24.56
N ALA A 182 -13.49 8.88 -25.31
CA ALA A 182 -13.45 7.42 -25.20
C ALA A 182 -12.65 6.78 -26.34
N VAL A 183 -12.05 5.63 -26.07
CA VAL A 183 -11.24 4.83 -27.01
C VAL A 183 -11.68 3.37 -26.99
N ASP A 184 -11.54 2.68 -28.12
CA ASP A 184 -11.95 1.28 -28.30
C ASP A 184 -10.84 0.29 -27.86
N THR A 185 -10.40 0.41 -26.60
CA THR A 185 -9.31 -0.43 -26.06
C THR A 185 -9.72 -1.90 -25.95
N ASP A 186 -10.95 -2.19 -25.48
CA ASP A 186 -11.43 -3.56 -25.28
C ASP A 186 -11.43 -4.38 -26.56
N ALA A 187 -12.01 -3.84 -27.64
CA ALA A 187 -12.04 -4.58 -28.90
C ALA A 187 -10.63 -4.73 -29.49
N ARG A 188 -9.72 -3.78 -29.24
CA ARG A 188 -8.32 -3.93 -29.65
C ARG A 188 -7.62 -5.02 -28.85
N VAL A 189 -7.71 -5.03 -27.52
CA VAL A 189 -7.16 -6.11 -26.68
C VAL A 189 -7.70 -7.46 -27.11
N ALA A 190 -9.00 -7.58 -27.39
CA ALA A 190 -9.59 -8.84 -27.87
C ALA A 190 -9.01 -9.30 -29.22
N ARG A 191 -8.77 -8.38 -30.17
CA ARG A 191 -8.15 -8.71 -31.47
C ARG A 191 -6.68 -9.14 -31.31
N GLU A 192 -5.91 -8.42 -30.50
CA GLU A 192 -4.51 -8.77 -30.21
C GLU A 192 -4.42 -10.12 -29.50
N ALA A 193 -5.28 -10.35 -28.50
CA ALA A 193 -5.35 -11.61 -27.76
C ALA A 193 -5.68 -12.80 -28.67
N ALA A 194 -6.65 -12.64 -29.56
CA ALA A 194 -7.02 -13.69 -30.54
C ALA A 194 -5.88 -14.02 -31.50
N SER A 195 -5.06 -13.03 -31.87
CA SER A 195 -3.97 -13.18 -32.83
C SER A 195 -2.68 -13.73 -32.21
N HIS A 196 -2.41 -13.40 -30.95
CA HIS A 196 -1.10 -13.61 -30.34
C HIS A 196 -1.09 -14.62 -29.18
N LEU A 197 -2.23 -14.95 -28.57
CA LEU A 197 -2.24 -15.76 -27.34
C LEU A 197 -2.63 -17.24 -27.56
N SER A 198 -2.63 -17.72 -28.81
CA SER A 198 -3.02 -19.11 -29.14
C SER A 198 -2.02 -19.83 -30.06
N PRO A 199 -0.85 -20.27 -29.54
CA PRO A 199 -0.31 -20.01 -28.21
C PRO A 199 0.47 -18.69 -28.14
N ALA A 200 0.66 -18.16 -26.93
CA ALA A 200 1.55 -17.03 -26.68
C ALA A 200 3.01 -17.41 -26.90
N GLN A 201 3.81 -16.48 -27.43
CA GLN A 201 5.26 -16.65 -27.53
C GLN A 201 5.92 -16.48 -26.16
N ASP A 202 5.47 -15.47 -25.40
CA ASP A 202 5.84 -15.27 -24.00
C ASP A 202 4.62 -15.58 -23.12
N PRO A 203 4.70 -16.55 -22.20
CA PRO A 203 3.65 -16.81 -21.21
C PRO A 203 3.26 -15.58 -20.38
N ASN A 204 4.13 -14.57 -20.26
CA ASN A 204 3.81 -13.31 -19.61
C ASN A 204 2.62 -12.58 -20.26
N ASP A 205 2.41 -12.75 -21.56
CA ASP A 205 1.33 -12.07 -22.27
C ASP A 205 -0.06 -12.56 -21.81
N TYR A 206 -0.15 -13.83 -21.37
CA TYR A 206 -1.35 -14.34 -20.70
C TYR A 206 -1.63 -13.58 -19.39
N TYR A 207 -0.60 -13.28 -18.61
CA TYR A 207 -0.77 -12.53 -17.37
C TYR A 207 -1.19 -11.08 -17.63
N GLU A 208 -0.60 -10.41 -18.63
CA GLU A 208 -0.99 -9.04 -18.99
C GLU A 208 -2.45 -8.96 -19.47
N ALA A 209 -2.90 -9.92 -20.29
CA ALA A 209 -4.30 -10.03 -20.67
C ALA A 209 -5.20 -10.25 -19.44
N ALA A 210 -4.83 -11.16 -18.54
CA ALA A 210 -5.58 -11.42 -17.32
C ALA A 210 -5.71 -10.16 -16.44
N ARG A 211 -4.61 -9.43 -16.27
CA ARG A 211 -4.57 -8.17 -15.51
C ARG A 211 -5.48 -7.13 -16.12
N TYR A 212 -5.42 -6.94 -17.44
CA TYR A 212 -6.28 -6.00 -18.16
C TYR A 212 -7.77 -6.31 -17.93
N TYR A 213 -8.18 -7.55 -18.16
CA TYR A 213 -9.58 -7.95 -18.00
C TYR A 213 -10.07 -7.90 -16.56
N LEU A 214 -9.18 -8.12 -15.57
CA LEU A 214 -9.52 -7.90 -14.17
C LEU A 214 -9.78 -6.42 -13.90
N GLU A 215 -8.90 -5.53 -14.38
CA GLU A 215 -9.02 -4.08 -14.18
C GLU A 215 -10.23 -3.46 -14.90
N THR A 216 -10.71 -4.08 -15.99
CA THR A 216 -11.93 -3.68 -16.70
C THR A 216 -13.19 -4.43 -16.25
N GLY A 217 -13.08 -5.31 -15.25
CA GLY A 217 -14.22 -6.02 -14.64
C GLY A 217 -14.73 -7.23 -15.44
N ASN A 218 -14.03 -7.67 -16.48
CA ASN A 218 -14.36 -8.88 -17.23
C ASN A 218 -13.72 -10.13 -16.56
N LEU A 219 -14.31 -10.55 -15.45
CA LEU A 219 -13.82 -11.68 -14.65
C LEU A 219 -13.70 -13.01 -15.43
N PRO A 220 -14.62 -13.38 -16.35
CA PRO A 220 -14.48 -14.60 -17.14
C PRO A 220 -13.20 -14.63 -17.99
N GLU A 221 -12.88 -13.53 -18.69
CA GLU A 221 -11.65 -13.44 -19.48
C GLU A 221 -10.41 -13.33 -18.57
N ALA A 222 -10.51 -12.58 -17.46
CA ALA A 222 -9.42 -12.52 -16.48
C ALA A 222 -9.04 -13.92 -15.97
N LYS A 223 -10.04 -14.74 -15.59
CA LYS A 223 -9.86 -16.13 -15.20
C LYS A 223 -9.22 -16.96 -16.31
N ARG A 224 -9.79 -16.89 -17.51
CA ARG A 224 -9.31 -17.67 -18.66
C ARG A 224 -7.82 -17.45 -18.90
N TRP A 225 -7.37 -16.20 -18.86
CA TRP A 225 -5.98 -15.86 -19.14
C TRP A 225 -5.04 -16.13 -17.95
N ILE A 226 -5.48 -15.91 -16.70
CA ILE A 226 -4.63 -16.24 -15.54
C ILE A 226 -4.40 -17.75 -15.41
N ASP A 227 -5.40 -18.58 -15.76
CA ASP A 227 -5.25 -20.04 -15.75
C ASP A 227 -4.30 -20.52 -16.86
N ARG A 228 -4.35 -19.88 -18.05
CA ARG A 228 -3.40 -20.14 -19.14
C ARG A 228 -1.98 -19.78 -18.73
N TRP A 229 -1.80 -18.63 -18.07
CA TRP A 229 -0.51 -18.23 -17.50
C TRP A 229 -0.02 -19.28 -16.49
N ALA A 230 -0.85 -19.64 -15.50
CA ALA A 230 -0.49 -20.57 -14.44
C ALA A 230 -0.10 -21.96 -14.98
N ALA A 231 -0.81 -22.44 -16.01
CA ALA A 231 -0.49 -23.69 -16.69
C ALA A 231 0.84 -23.65 -17.45
N ALA A 232 1.26 -22.48 -17.96
CA ALA A 232 2.47 -22.32 -18.74
C ALA A 232 3.73 -22.09 -17.91
N THR A 233 3.63 -21.40 -16.76
CA THR A 233 4.82 -21.02 -15.96
C THR A 233 4.93 -21.70 -14.61
N GLY A 234 3.85 -22.30 -14.11
CA GLY A 234 3.75 -22.67 -12.70
C GLY A 234 3.57 -21.45 -11.78
N PRO A 235 3.44 -21.69 -10.47
CA PRO A 235 3.05 -20.65 -9.51
C PRO A 235 4.19 -19.67 -9.21
N GLN A 236 3.83 -18.41 -8.98
CA GLN A 236 4.73 -17.31 -8.62
C GLN A 236 4.00 -16.45 -7.60
N PHE A 237 4.62 -16.11 -6.46
CA PHE A 237 3.93 -15.50 -5.31
C PHE A 237 2.94 -14.39 -5.73
N GLY A 238 3.39 -13.38 -6.49
CA GLY A 238 2.53 -12.24 -6.83
C GLY A 238 1.39 -12.57 -7.80
N ARG A 239 1.66 -13.43 -8.79
CA ARG A 239 0.69 -13.79 -9.82
C ARG A 239 -0.29 -14.86 -9.35
N THR A 240 0.17 -15.81 -8.54
CA THR A 240 -0.68 -16.77 -7.83
C THR A 240 -1.58 -16.07 -6.81
N ARG A 241 -1.10 -15.02 -6.14
CA ARG A 241 -1.98 -14.14 -5.34
C ARG A 241 -3.06 -13.51 -6.22
N ARG A 242 -2.71 -12.98 -7.39
CA ARG A 242 -3.69 -12.40 -8.33
C ARG A 242 -4.74 -13.43 -8.74
N GLN A 243 -4.31 -14.65 -9.07
CA GLN A 243 -5.22 -15.76 -9.37
C GLN A 243 -6.17 -16.05 -8.19
N ALA A 244 -5.66 -16.10 -6.96
CA ALA A 244 -6.49 -16.28 -5.78
C ALA A 244 -7.59 -15.21 -5.64
N LEU A 245 -7.25 -13.95 -5.91
CA LEU A 245 -8.22 -12.84 -5.85
C LEU A 245 -9.30 -12.98 -6.94
N ILE A 246 -8.92 -13.38 -8.15
CA ILE A 246 -9.88 -13.66 -9.25
C ILE A 246 -10.82 -14.79 -8.84
N GLU A 247 -10.27 -15.91 -8.33
CA GLU A 247 -11.08 -17.05 -7.85
C GLU A 247 -12.04 -16.64 -6.73
N ARG A 248 -11.62 -15.74 -5.84
CA ARG A 248 -12.49 -15.20 -4.80
C ARG A 248 -13.64 -14.37 -5.37
N GLU A 249 -13.36 -13.49 -6.33
CA GLU A 249 -14.36 -12.61 -6.93
C GLU A 249 -15.43 -13.37 -7.72
N ILE A 250 -15.07 -14.51 -8.32
CA ILE A 250 -16.03 -15.41 -9.00
C ILE A 250 -16.73 -16.40 -8.05
N GLY A 251 -16.43 -16.37 -6.75
CA GLY A 251 -17.06 -17.22 -5.73
C GLY A 251 -16.44 -18.61 -5.53
N ASN A 252 -15.25 -18.87 -6.08
CA ASN A 252 -14.51 -20.11 -5.87
C ASN A 252 -13.57 -20.00 -4.65
N ASP A 253 -14.20 -19.91 -3.47
CA ASP A 253 -13.52 -19.69 -2.20
C ASP A 253 -12.43 -20.74 -1.91
N SER A 254 -12.73 -22.02 -2.09
CA SER A 254 -11.81 -23.11 -1.78
C SER A 254 -10.49 -22.99 -2.55
N LEU A 255 -10.56 -22.74 -3.87
CA LEU A 255 -9.36 -22.57 -4.68
C LEU A 255 -8.65 -21.25 -4.38
N ALA A 256 -9.41 -20.17 -4.13
CA ALA A 256 -8.84 -18.90 -3.72
C ALA A 256 -7.96 -19.03 -2.46
N PHE A 257 -8.45 -19.73 -1.44
CA PHE A 257 -7.69 -19.99 -0.22
C PHE A 257 -6.44 -20.83 -0.48
N GLU A 258 -6.54 -21.89 -1.27
CA GLU A 258 -5.40 -22.74 -1.62
C GLU A 258 -4.31 -21.94 -2.34
N LEU A 259 -4.67 -21.20 -3.39
CA LEU A 259 -3.75 -20.36 -4.15
C LEU A 259 -3.10 -19.29 -3.29
N LEU A 260 -3.85 -18.67 -2.38
CA LEU A 260 -3.33 -17.65 -1.49
C LEU A 260 -2.32 -18.22 -0.47
N ARG A 261 -2.55 -19.45 0.02
CA ARG A 261 -1.58 -20.18 0.85
C ARG A 261 -0.32 -20.56 0.06
N THR A 262 -0.47 -21.00 -1.18
CA THR A 262 0.67 -21.26 -2.07
C THR A 262 1.47 -19.98 -2.33
N SER A 263 0.79 -18.86 -2.57
CA SER A 263 1.43 -17.56 -2.70
C SER A 263 2.19 -17.15 -1.44
N LEU A 264 1.63 -17.37 -0.24
CA LEU A 264 2.29 -17.12 1.04
C LEU A 264 3.56 -17.95 1.20
N ALA A 265 3.52 -19.26 0.92
CA ALA A 265 4.68 -20.13 0.99
C ALA A 265 5.80 -19.65 0.04
N LEU A 266 5.46 -19.37 -1.22
CA LEU A 266 6.40 -18.85 -2.21
C LEU A 266 7.00 -17.49 -1.82
N ALA A 267 6.22 -16.61 -1.18
CA ALA A 267 6.71 -15.32 -0.70
C ALA A 267 7.69 -15.49 0.47
N ARG A 268 7.44 -16.44 1.39
CA ARG A 268 8.35 -16.78 2.49
C ARG A 268 9.66 -17.35 1.96
N ASP A 269 9.59 -18.31 1.03
CA ASP A 269 10.78 -18.91 0.40
C ASP A 269 11.63 -17.89 -0.35
N ALA A 270 10.97 -16.88 -0.95
CA ALA A 270 11.65 -15.78 -1.63
C ALA A 270 12.15 -14.67 -0.69
N GLY A 271 11.90 -14.75 0.63
CA GLY A 271 12.22 -13.69 1.59
C GLY A 271 11.51 -12.36 1.31
N ASN A 272 10.32 -12.40 0.71
CA ASN A 272 9.57 -11.21 0.31
C ASN A 272 8.51 -10.82 1.34
N ASP A 273 8.93 -10.11 2.38
CA ASP A 273 8.08 -9.74 3.53
C ASP A 273 6.85 -8.90 3.14
N HIS A 274 6.93 -8.12 2.06
CA HIS A 274 5.79 -7.36 1.57
C HIS A 274 4.64 -8.28 1.14
N TYR A 275 4.93 -9.30 0.33
CA TYR A 275 3.93 -10.27 -0.09
C TYR A 275 3.51 -11.21 1.04
N VAL A 276 4.40 -11.56 1.97
CA VAL A 276 4.03 -12.29 3.19
C VAL A 276 2.95 -11.55 3.95
N ARG A 277 3.17 -10.26 4.27
CA ARG A 277 2.19 -9.42 4.98
C ARG A 277 0.87 -9.31 4.23
N MET A 278 0.92 -9.06 2.92
CA MET A 278 -0.30 -8.96 2.10
C MET A 278 -1.10 -10.28 2.08
N ASN A 279 -0.43 -11.42 1.97
CA ASN A 279 -1.07 -12.73 1.94
C ASN A 279 -1.66 -13.11 3.30
N GLU A 280 -0.91 -12.92 4.38
CA GLU A 280 -1.42 -13.17 5.74
C GLU A 280 -2.60 -12.29 6.09
N HIS A 281 -2.54 -10.99 5.75
CA HIS A 281 -3.67 -10.08 5.96
C HIS A 281 -4.91 -10.55 5.20
N THR A 282 -4.79 -10.87 3.91
CA THR A 282 -5.92 -11.35 3.11
C THR A 282 -6.45 -12.69 3.60
N LEU A 283 -5.58 -13.64 3.97
CA LEU A 283 -5.99 -14.92 4.56
C LEU A 283 -6.74 -14.69 5.86
N ARG A 284 -6.25 -13.81 6.73
CA ARG A 284 -6.93 -13.46 7.97
C ARG A 284 -8.32 -12.90 7.70
N GLU A 285 -8.45 -11.90 6.84
CA GLU A 285 -9.74 -11.30 6.51
C GLU A 285 -10.73 -12.31 5.92
N TRP A 286 -10.27 -13.18 5.03
CA TRP A 286 -11.14 -14.17 4.40
C TRP A 286 -11.52 -15.33 5.32
N THR A 287 -10.66 -15.70 6.25
CA THR A 287 -10.92 -16.81 7.19
C THR A 287 -11.60 -16.34 8.48
N ARG A 288 -11.57 -15.03 8.78
CA ARG A 288 -12.14 -14.45 10.00
C ARG A 288 -13.64 -14.63 10.02
N ARG A 289 -14.10 -15.64 10.76
CA ARG A 289 -15.51 -15.98 10.90
C ARG A 289 -15.89 -16.17 12.36
N PRO A 290 -17.05 -15.68 12.81
CA PRO A 290 -17.54 -15.98 14.14
C PRO A 290 -17.70 -17.49 14.29
N VAL A 291 -17.40 -18.00 15.48
CA VAL A 291 -17.69 -19.39 15.86
C VAL A 291 -18.74 -19.40 16.97
N ASP A 292 -19.60 -20.41 16.98
CA ASP A 292 -20.58 -20.62 18.04
C ASP A 292 -19.88 -21.22 19.27
N PHE A 293 -19.14 -20.38 19.97
CA PHE A 293 -18.32 -20.75 21.11
C PHE A 293 -18.22 -19.60 22.10
N SER A 294 -18.64 -19.84 23.34
CA SER A 294 -18.62 -18.80 24.38
C SER A 294 -17.18 -18.39 24.74
N PRO A 295 -16.88 -17.08 24.86
CA PRO A 295 -15.62 -16.58 25.38
C PRO A 295 -15.21 -17.20 26.73
N ASP A 296 -16.17 -17.36 27.64
CA ASP A 296 -15.94 -17.94 28.96
C ASP A 296 -15.55 -19.42 28.85
N SER A 297 -16.18 -20.16 27.94
CA SER A 297 -15.86 -21.57 27.71
C SER A 297 -14.46 -21.74 27.10
N LEU A 298 -14.09 -20.86 26.17
CA LEU A 298 -12.74 -20.80 25.61
C LEU A 298 -11.69 -20.56 26.68
N LEU A 299 -11.90 -19.51 27.47
CA LEU A 299 -10.96 -19.14 28.51
C LEU A 299 -10.84 -20.25 29.57
N ALA A 300 -11.96 -20.83 30.01
CA ALA A 300 -11.96 -21.91 30.99
C ALA A 300 -11.20 -23.14 30.50
N ARG A 301 -11.35 -23.53 29.23
CA ARG A 301 -10.62 -24.67 28.64
C ARG A 301 -9.13 -24.37 28.49
N SER A 302 -8.79 -23.16 28.08
CA SER A 302 -7.39 -22.73 27.99
C SER A 302 -6.73 -22.72 29.38
N ILE A 303 -7.41 -22.21 30.40
CA ILE A 303 -6.93 -22.26 31.78
C ILE A 303 -6.77 -23.70 32.26
N ALA A 304 -7.73 -24.59 31.99
CA ALA A 304 -7.61 -26.00 32.38
C ALA A 304 -6.43 -26.71 31.69
N TYR A 305 -6.07 -26.29 30.47
CA TYR A 305 -4.89 -26.77 29.77
C TYR A 305 -3.59 -26.27 30.43
N HIS A 306 -3.50 -24.97 30.71
CA HIS A 306 -2.29 -24.32 31.23
C HIS A 306 -2.08 -24.51 32.74
N ASP A 307 -3.15 -24.69 33.50
CA ASP A 307 -3.12 -24.87 34.96
C ASP A 307 -4.11 -25.96 35.40
N PRO A 308 -3.85 -27.24 35.07
CA PRO A 308 -4.74 -28.34 35.42
C PRO A 308 -4.90 -28.55 36.93
N GLY A 309 -3.91 -28.09 37.74
CA GLY A 309 -3.95 -28.16 39.20
C GLY A 309 -4.64 -26.96 39.87
N GLY A 310 -4.97 -25.91 39.12
CA GLY A 310 -5.43 -24.64 39.69
C GLY A 310 -4.41 -24.04 40.66
N ASN A 311 -3.12 -24.15 40.33
CA ASN A 311 -1.97 -23.71 41.11
C ASN A 311 -1.73 -22.20 41.00
N TRP A 312 -2.16 -21.58 39.90
CA TRP A 312 -2.08 -20.14 39.72
C TRP A 312 -2.80 -19.41 40.86
N GLY A 313 -2.13 -18.42 41.45
CA GLY A 313 -2.65 -17.70 42.62
C GLY A 313 -2.47 -18.41 43.96
N LYS A 314 -2.10 -19.70 43.99
CA LYS A 314 -1.95 -20.50 45.24
C LYS A 314 -0.50 -20.84 45.58
N LEU A 315 0.35 -21.01 44.58
CA LEU A 315 1.74 -21.38 44.77
C LEU A 315 2.68 -20.22 44.44
N ALA A 316 3.84 -20.24 45.07
CA ALA A 316 4.98 -19.46 44.61
C ALA A 316 5.67 -20.23 43.48
N TYR A 317 6.15 -19.52 42.46
CA TYR A 317 6.95 -20.12 41.39
C TYR A 317 8.10 -19.19 41.02
N THR A 318 9.21 -19.80 40.62
CA THR A 318 10.41 -19.13 40.14
C THR A 318 10.61 -19.48 38.67
N LEU A 319 10.92 -18.48 37.86
CA LEU A 319 11.26 -18.63 36.44
C LEU A 319 12.58 -17.94 36.15
N THR A 320 13.43 -18.63 35.41
CA THR A 320 14.68 -18.10 34.88
C THR A 320 14.54 -17.97 33.37
N LEU A 321 14.69 -16.75 32.87
CA LEU A 321 14.52 -16.37 31.48
C LEU A 321 15.87 -15.96 30.88
N ALA A 322 16.12 -16.36 29.64
CA ALA A 322 17.11 -15.77 28.76
C ALA A 322 16.39 -14.86 27.76
N GLU A 323 16.60 -13.55 27.91
CA GLU A 323 15.95 -12.50 27.11
C GLU A 323 16.99 -11.89 26.16
N SER A 324 16.72 -11.99 24.85
CA SER A 324 17.60 -11.51 23.78
C SER A 324 16.93 -10.42 22.96
N ARG A 325 17.70 -9.42 22.54
CA ARG A 325 17.27 -8.34 21.64
C ARG A 325 18.30 -8.22 20.51
N PRO A 326 17.90 -7.86 19.27
CA PRO A 326 18.85 -7.74 18.17
C PRO A 326 19.97 -6.75 18.48
N GLY A 327 21.22 -7.24 18.49
CA GLY A 327 22.42 -6.41 18.72
C GLY A 327 22.84 -6.27 20.19
N ASP A 328 22.09 -6.81 21.15
CA ASP A 328 22.38 -6.71 22.57
C ASP A 328 22.85 -8.05 23.19
N ASP A 329 23.54 -7.96 24.32
CA ASP A 329 23.86 -9.13 25.15
C ASP A 329 22.59 -9.77 25.72
N THR A 330 22.57 -11.11 25.78
CA THR A 330 21.45 -11.83 26.41
C THR A 330 21.38 -11.50 27.90
N ARG A 331 20.20 -11.05 28.35
CA ARG A 331 19.90 -10.79 29.76
C ARG A 331 19.33 -12.07 30.39
N LEU A 332 19.93 -12.51 31.48
CA LEU A 332 19.35 -13.53 32.34
C LEU A 332 18.49 -12.86 33.40
N THR A 333 17.22 -13.25 33.47
CA THR A 333 16.25 -12.72 34.44
C THR A 333 15.68 -13.88 35.23
N GLU A 334 15.95 -13.93 36.52
CA GLU A 334 15.28 -14.85 37.43
C GLU A 334 14.26 -14.06 38.26
N PHE A 335 12.99 -14.46 38.23
CA PHE A 335 12.00 -13.85 39.10
C PHE A 335 11.20 -14.91 39.86
N THR A 336 10.78 -14.55 41.07
CA THR A 336 9.88 -15.34 41.89
C THR A 336 8.62 -14.53 42.16
N LEU A 337 7.47 -15.10 41.86
CA LEU A 337 6.17 -14.54 42.20
C LEU A 337 5.47 -15.46 43.19
N SER A 338 4.90 -14.89 44.25
CA SER A 338 3.96 -15.56 45.14
C SER A 338 2.76 -14.65 45.37
N PRO A 339 1.63 -14.90 44.69
CA PRO A 339 0.40 -14.16 44.92
C PRO A 339 -0.09 -14.28 46.37
N VAL A 340 0.08 -15.45 46.99
CA VAL A 340 -0.34 -15.71 48.38
C VAL A 340 0.47 -14.90 49.39
N ALA A 341 1.79 -14.87 49.23
CA ALA A 341 2.67 -14.17 50.16
C ALA A 341 2.81 -12.67 49.86
N SER A 342 2.15 -12.17 48.81
CA SER A 342 2.42 -10.83 48.24
C SER A 342 3.92 -10.57 48.06
N TYR A 343 4.63 -11.62 47.63
CA TYR A 343 6.07 -11.64 47.48
C TYR A 343 6.43 -11.61 46.00
N PHE A 344 7.36 -10.72 45.67
CA PHE A 344 7.98 -10.67 44.37
C PHE A 344 9.48 -10.45 44.54
N SER A 345 10.29 -11.17 43.78
CA SER A 345 11.69 -10.83 43.61
C SER A 345 12.09 -11.01 42.17
N ILE A 346 13.05 -10.22 41.71
CA ILE A 346 13.63 -10.31 40.39
C ILE A 346 15.12 -10.02 40.48
N GLU A 347 15.92 -10.89 39.89
CA GLU A 347 17.34 -10.70 39.65
C GLU A 347 17.56 -10.62 38.13
N GLN A 348 18.29 -9.61 37.68
CA GLN A 348 18.65 -9.46 36.28
C GLN A 348 20.17 -9.33 36.14
N GLN A 349 20.74 -10.08 35.20
CA GLN A 349 22.15 -10.08 34.88
C GLN A 349 22.36 -9.90 33.37
N SER A 350 23.16 -8.91 32.98
CA SER A 350 23.54 -8.63 31.57
C SER A 350 24.80 -7.77 31.54
N GLY A 351 25.70 -7.99 30.56
CA GLY A 351 26.88 -7.14 30.35
C GLY A 351 27.81 -6.96 31.56
N GLY A 352 27.85 -7.94 32.48
CA GLY A 352 28.59 -7.85 33.75
C GLY A 352 27.89 -7.06 34.87
N GLU A 353 26.73 -6.45 34.60
CA GLU A 353 25.87 -5.86 35.62
C GLU A 353 24.96 -6.93 36.24
N ARG A 354 24.67 -6.79 37.53
CA ARG A 354 23.69 -7.61 38.26
C ARG A 354 22.93 -6.74 39.24
N PHE A 355 21.61 -6.85 39.25
CA PHE A 355 20.80 -6.27 40.31
C PHE A 355 19.67 -7.20 40.73
N THR A 356 19.25 -7.03 41.98
CA THR A 356 18.11 -7.74 42.57
C THR A 356 17.14 -6.71 43.11
N LEU A 357 15.84 -6.89 42.86
CA LEU A 357 14.75 -6.09 43.40
C LEU A 357 13.78 -7.04 44.10
N GLY A 358 13.20 -6.62 45.22
CA GLY A 358 12.27 -7.43 45.98
C GLY A 358 11.18 -6.62 46.67
N LEU A 359 9.97 -7.17 46.67
CA LEU A 359 8.81 -6.69 47.41
C LEU A 359 8.28 -7.80 48.31
N THR A 360 7.99 -7.47 49.56
CA THR A 360 7.32 -8.37 50.51
C THR A 360 6.32 -7.55 51.32
N GLY A 361 5.04 -7.60 50.95
CA GLY A 361 4.06 -6.67 51.49
C GLY A 361 4.46 -5.21 51.20
N ASN A 362 4.72 -4.43 52.24
CA ASN A 362 5.18 -3.03 52.11
C ASN A 362 6.69 -2.88 52.01
N ASP A 363 7.46 -3.92 52.33
CA ASP A 363 8.91 -3.86 52.34
C ASP A 363 9.48 -3.89 50.92
N PHE A 364 10.43 -2.99 50.66
CA PHE A 364 11.19 -2.93 49.42
C PHE A 364 12.67 -3.17 49.70
N ARG A 365 13.30 -4.05 48.91
CA ARG A 365 14.73 -4.37 49.02
C ARG A 365 15.37 -4.37 47.64
N TYR A 366 16.64 -3.98 47.59
CA TYR A 366 17.41 -4.01 46.35
C TYR A 366 18.89 -4.28 46.61
N THR A 367 19.57 -4.80 45.60
CA THR A 367 21.04 -4.86 45.53
C THR A 367 21.52 -4.55 44.12
N TYR A 368 22.70 -3.93 43.99
CA TYR A 368 23.42 -3.76 42.73
C TYR A 368 24.84 -4.28 42.91
N LEU A 369 25.28 -5.20 42.05
CA LEU A 369 26.55 -5.93 42.19
C LEU A 369 26.73 -6.52 43.61
N GLY A 370 25.64 -7.01 44.20
CA GLY A 370 25.60 -7.58 45.55
C GLY A 370 25.61 -6.56 46.70
N GLN A 371 25.67 -5.25 46.41
CA GLN A 371 25.68 -4.19 47.42
C GLN A 371 24.28 -3.57 47.59
N SER A 372 23.85 -3.39 48.85
CA SER A 372 22.60 -2.71 49.20
C SER A 372 22.80 -1.26 49.65
N ALA A 373 23.98 -0.91 50.17
CA ALA A 373 24.35 0.44 50.54
C ALA A 373 24.97 1.17 49.34
N LEU A 374 24.15 1.88 48.56
CA LEU A 374 24.55 2.55 47.32
C LEU A 374 24.37 4.08 47.43
N PRO A 375 25.20 4.89 46.74
CA PRO A 375 24.95 6.31 46.58
C PRO A 375 23.60 6.58 45.91
N ASP A 376 22.92 7.64 46.34
CA ASP A 376 21.60 8.04 45.79
C ASP A 376 21.62 8.32 44.28
N SER A 377 22.73 8.85 43.76
CA SER A 377 22.93 9.08 42.34
C SER A 377 22.88 7.78 41.54
N LEU A 378 23.55 6.73 42.03
CA LEU A 378 23.58 5.42 41.39
C LEU A 378 22.22 4.72 41.49
N ARG A 379 21.56 4.82 42.64
CA ARG A 379 20.20 4.29 42.86
C ARG A 379 19.20 4.86 41.86
N ARG A 380 19.25 6.19 41.64
CA ARG A 380 18.41 6.88 40.65
C ARG A 380 18.79 6.50 39.22
N ALA A 381 20.08 6.53 38.88
CA ALA A 381 20.58 6.21 37.54
C ALA A 381 20.23 4.78 37.11
N ARG A 382 20.12 3.84 38.05
CA ARG A 382 19.76 2.43 37.78
C ARG A 382 18.30 2.11 38.09
N HIS A 383 17.49 3.13 38.38
CA HIS A 383 16.07 2.97 38.68
C HIS A 383 15.78 1.88 39.73
N LEU A 384 16.56 1.82 40.81
CA LEU A 384 16.36 0.85 41.90
C LEU A 384 15.28 1.36 42.86
N THR A 385 14.04 1.34 42.39
CA THR A 385 12.90 1.93 43.09
C THR A 385 11.77 0.94 43.32
N ARG A 386 10.91 1.25 44.30
CA ARG A 386 9.72 0.46 44.61
C ARG A 386 8.76 0.45 43.42
N GLU A 387 8.56 1.60 42.80
CA GLU A 387 7.63 1.81 41.68
C GLU A 387 8.02 0.95 40.49
N ARG A 388 9.32 0.95 40.11
CA ARG A 388 9.80 0.06 39.04
C ARG A 388 9.60 -1.41 39.40
N THR A 389 9.83 -1.78 40.66
CA THR A 389 9.66 -3.17 41.11
C THR A 389 8.21 -3.62 41.03
N GLN A 390 7.26 -2.71 41.31
CA GLN A 390 5.82 -2.96 41.11
C GLN A 390 5.49 -3.14 39.63
N VAL A 391 6.00 -2.25 38.76
CA VAL A 391 5.82 -2.38 37.31
C VAL A 391 6.36 -3.72 36.79
N LEU A 392 7.56 -4.14 37.23
CA LEU A 392 8.14 -5.43 36.83
C LEU A 392 7.32 -6.61 37.35
N ARG A 393 6.84 -6.56 38.60
CA ARG A 393 5.93 -7.57 39.16
C ARG A 393 4.68 -7.71 38.31
N ASP A 394 4.06 -6.59 37.97
CA ASP A 394 2.80 -6.56 37.23
C ASP A 394 3.03 -7.02 35.78
N TYR A 395 4.12 -6.59 35.15
CA TYR A 395 4.53 -7.02 33.81
C TYR A 395 4.81 -8.52 33.72
N TYR A 396 5.75 -9.05 34.51
CA TYR A 396 6.09 -10.48 34.46
C TYR A 396 4.94 -11.35 34.98
N GLY A 397 4.24 -10.91 36.02
CA GLY A 397 3.10 -11.62 36.57
C GLY A 397 1.91 -11.67 35.61
N TYR A 398 1.71 -10.65 34.78
CA TYR A 398 0.71 -10.68 33.72
C TYR A 398 1.13 -11.62 32.58
N LEU A 399 2.27 -11.37 31.93
CA LEU A 399 2.70 -12.11 30.74
C LEU A 399 2.91 -13.61 30.97
N TRP A 400 3.44 -13.97 32.14
CA TRP A 400 3.69 -15.36 32.51
C TRP A 400 2.54 -15.98 33.32
N GLY A 401 1.49 -15.21 33.56
CA GLY A 401 0.22 -15.68 34.10
C GLY A 401 -0.89 -15.86 33.09
N LEU A 402 -0.65 -15.55 31.81
CA LEU A 402 -1.60 -15.85 30.75
C LEU A 402 -1.71 -17.36 30.52
N PRO A 403 -2.92 -17.90 30.26
CA PRO A 403 -4.20 -17.18 30.12
C PRO A 403 -4.94 -16.90 31.45
N MET A 404 -4.50 -17.42 32.60
CA MET A 404 -5.19 -17.29 33.90
C MET A 404 -5.46 -15.84 34.29
N LYS A 405 -4.56 -14.92 33.96
CA LYS A 405 -4.69 -13.47 34.19
C LYS A 405 -5.84 -12.79 33.45
N LEU A 406 -6.46 -13.47 32.48
CA LEU A 406 -7.67 -12.97 31.80
C LEU A 406 -8.95 -13.12 32.66
N THR A 407 -8.83 -13.69 33.86
CA THR A 407 -9.92 -13.73 34.86
C THR A 407 -9.86 -12.59 35.87
N ASP A 408 -8.82 -11.76 35.80
CA ASP A 408 -8.62 -10.68 36.76
C ASP A 408 -9.72 -9.62 36.66
N PRO A 409 -10.09 -8.98 37.79
CA PRO A 409 -11.03 -7.86 37.78
C PRO A 409 -10.62 -6.76 36.80
N GLY A 410 -11.57 -6.28 36.02
CA GLY A 410 -11.33 -5.28 34.99
C GLY A 410 -11.07 -5.85 33.59
N THR A 411 -10.96 -7.18 33.45
CA THR A 411 -10.89 -7.85 32.14
C THR A 411 -12.28 -7.94 31.50
N LEU A 412 -12.41 -7.48 30.26
CA LEU A 412 -13.66 -7.41 29.50
C LEU A 412 -13.54 -8.28 28.24
N LEU A 413 -13.97 -9.54 28.34
CA LEU A 413 -14.03 -10.46 27.20
C LEU A 413 -15.09 -9.97 26.21
N GLN A 414 -14.74 -9.85 24.93
CA GLN A 414 -15.73 -9.56 23.91
C GLN A 414 -16.61 -10.78 23.65
N PRO A 415 -17.90 -10.60 23.31
CA PRO A 415 -18.89 -11.69 23.28
C PRO A 415 -18.66 -12.72 22.17
N GLN A 416 -17.84 -12.41 21.17
CA GLN A 416 -17.68 -13.22 19.97
C GLN A 416 -16.26 -13.74 19.82
N VAL A 417 -16.12 -15.07 19.84
CA VAL A 417 -14.89 -15.76 19.41
C VAL A 417 -14.89 -15.87 17.88
N HIS A 418 -13.73 -15.69 17.27
CA HIS A 418 -13.56 -15.84 15.83
C HIS A 418 -12.59 -16.98 15.54
N ARG A 419 -12.74 -17.63 14.40
CA ARG A 419 -11.65 -18.40 13.80
C ARG A 419 -10.89 -17.47 12.86
N VAL A 420 -9.56 -17.47 12.92
CA VAL A 420 -8.69 -16.60 12.10
C VAL A 420 -7.50 -17.37 11.56
N TRP A 421 -7.01 -17.00 10.39
CA TRP A 421 -5.69 -17.39 9.92
C TRP A 421 -4.63 -16.49 10.56
N TYR A 422 -3.64 -17.11 11.21
CA TYR A 422 -2.54 -16.40 11.83
C TYR A 422 -1.31 -17.29 11.89
N ASP A 423 -0.15 -16.73 11.51
CA ASP A 423 1.14 -17.42 11.48
C ASP A 423 1.09 -18.81 10.81
N GLY A 424 0.47 -18.88 9.62
CA GLY A 424 0.42 -20.10 8.82
C GLY A 424 -0.57 -21.17 9.28
N ARG A 425 -1.38 -20.93 10.31
CA ARG A 425 -2.39 -21.87 10.84
C ARG A 425 -3.72 -21.18 11.17
N GLU A 426 -4.79 -21.96 11.26
CA GLU A 426 -6.08 -21.46 11.77
C GLU A 426 -6.10 -21.54 13.31
N LEU A 427 -6.43 -20.43 13.96
CA LEU A 427 -6.53 -20.28 15.42
C LEU A 427 -7.90 -19.73 15.82
N LEU A 428 -8.26 -19.87 17.09
CA LEU A 428 -9.37 -19.16 17.72
C LEU A 428 -8.86 -17.82 18.26
N GLU A 429 -9.54 -16.72 17.93
CA GLU A 429 -9.23 -15.36 18.36
C GLU A 429 -10.29 -14.88 19.35
N LEU A 430 -9.83 -14.44 20.52
CA LEU A 430 -10.64 -13.76 21.52
C LEU A 430 -10.16 -12.32 21.67
N GLU A 431 -11.04 -11.36 21.36
CA GLU A 431 -10.79 -9.96 21.67
C GLU A 431 -11.05 -9.71 23.17
N VAL A 432 -10.11 -9.02 23.81
CA VAL A 432 -10.17 -8.66 25.21
C VAL A 432 -9.84 -7.18 25.34
N ARG A 433 -10.67 -6.50 26.13
CA ARG A 433 -10.47 -5.10 26.53
C ARG A 433 -10.34 -5.03 28.04
N TYR A 434 -9.95 -3.86 28.52
CA TYR A 434 -9.80 -3.61 29.94
C TYR A 434 -10.63 -2.39 30.35
N THR A 435 -10.99 -2.31 31.62
CA THR A 435 -11.53 -1.06 32.16
C THR A 435 -10.46 0.03 32.08
N PRO A 436 -10.84 1.33 32.02
CA PRO A 436 -9.89 2.42 31.87
C PRO A 436 -8.77 2.45 32.92
N GLU A 437 -9.04 1.93 34.12
CA GLU A 437 -8.07 1.85 35.22
C GLU A 437 -7.06 0.72 35.04
N ALA A 438 -7.42 -0.33 34.29
CA ALA A 438 -6.60 -1.51 34.05
C ALA A 438 -5.77 -1.41 32.76
N GLY A 439 -6.29 -0.76 31.71
CA GLY A 439 -5.54 -0.54 30.47
C GLY A 439 -6.39 0.04 29.34
N GLY A 440 -5.73 0.76 28.42
CA GLY A 440 -6.37 1.37 27.24
C GLY A 440 -6.22 0.57 25.95
N ASP A 441 -5.47 -0.53 25.96
CA ASP A 441 -5.13 -1.30 24.76
C ASP A 441 -6.21 -2.33 24.42
N VAL A 442 -6.31 -2.65 23.14
CA VAL A 442 -7.18 -3.73 22.64
C VAL A 442 -6.33 -4.95 22.35
N TRP A 443 -6.63 -6.06 23.01
CA TRP A 443 -5.88 -7.30 22.91
C TRP A 443 -6.64 -8.36 22.12
N PHE A 444 -5.91 -9.19 21.39
CA PHE A 444 -6.41 -10.38 20.72
C PHE A 444 -5.55 -11.56 21.15
N PHE A 445 -6.16 -12.51 21.83
CA PHE A 445 -5.51 -13.75 22.25
C PHE A 445 -5.86 -14.86 21.27
N LEU A 446 -4.85 -15.64 20.90
CA LEU A 446 -4.95 -16.69 19.89
C LEU A 446 -4.79 -18.05 20.57
N PHE A 447 -5.72 -18.94 20.31
CA PHE A 447 -5.78 -20.27 20.92
C PHE A 447 -5.81 -21.35 19.85
N ASP A 448 -5.12 -22.44 20.14
CA ASP A 448 -5.20 -23.65 19.34
C ASP A 448 -6.64 -24.20 19.36
N PRO A 449 -7.25 -24.50 18.20
CA PRO A 449 -8.66 -24.91 18.14
C PRO A 449 -8.94 -26.31 18.68
N GLU A 450 -7.92 -27.16 18.87
CA GLU A 450 -8.06 -28.53 19.34
C GLU A 450 -7.78 -28.65 20.85
N THR A 451 -6.67 -28.06 21.28
CA THR A 451 -6.16 -28.14 22.66
C THR A 451 -6.56 -26.96 23.53
N PHE A 452 -6.95 -25.84 22.91
CA PHE A 452 -7.19 -24.55 23.57
C PHE A 452 -5.93 -23.92 24.20
N ALA A 453 -4.73 -24.44 23.87
CA ALA A 453 -3.48 -23.85 24.28
C ALA A 453 -3.32 -22.43 23.70
N LEU A 454 -2.88 -21.50 24.54
CA LEU A 454 -2.53 -20.15 24.11
C LEU A 454 -1.35 -20.22 23.15
N SER A 455 -1.58 -19.80 21.90
CA SER A 455 -0.64 -19.89 20.78
C SER A 455 0.03 -18.56 20.44
N GLY A 456 -0.54 -17.45 20.89
CA GLY A 456 -0.03 -16.12 20.59
C GLY A 456 -0.99 -15.04 21.08
N TYR A 457 -0.55 -13.79 21.00
CA TYR A 457 -1.41 -12.65 21.24
C TYR A 457 -0.87 -11.40 20.58
N ARG A 458 -1.74 -10.45 20.31
CA ARG A 458 -1.37 -9.13 19.77
C ARG A 458 -2.20 -8.05 20.40
N PHE A 459 -1.69 -6.84 20.42
CA PHE A 459 -2.44 -5.68 20.88
C PHE A 459 -2.15 -4.46 20.03
N TYR A 460 -3.05 -3.49 20.12
CA TYR A 460 -2.84 -2.16 19.59
C TYR A 460 -3.33 -1.10 20.57
N HIS A 461 -2.74 0.09 20.49
CA HIS A 461 -3.16 1.22 21.28
C HIS A 461 -4.47 1.78 20.73
N ALA A 462 -5.54 1.77 21.52
CA ALA A 462 -6.87 2.17 21.04
C ALA A 462 -6.91 3.59 20.46
N ALA A 463 -6.08 4.49 20.99
CA ALA A 463 -5.94 5.87 20.52
C ALA A 463 -5.22 6.00 19.16
N GLU A 464 -4.45 4.99 18.75
CA GLU A 464 -3.59 5.01 17.56
C GLU A 464 -4.11 4.11 16.44
N GLY A 465 -4.93 3.10 16.77
CA GLY A 465 -5.61 2.23 15.82
C GLY A 465 -4.93 0.87 15.57
N PRO A 466 -5.59 -0.03 14.82
CA PRO A 466 -5.23 -1.46 14.73
C PRO A 466 -3.90 -1.79 14.03
N GLY A 467 -3.24 -0.78 13.44
CA GLY A 467 -1.93 -0.92 12.80
C GLY A 467 -0.74 -0.72 13.75
N THR A 468 -0.98 -0.42 15.03
CA THR A 468 0.08 -0.16 16.03
C THR A 468 0.27 -1.33 17.00
N GLY A 469 1.10 -1.12 18.02
CA GLY A 469 1.41 -2.11 19.04
C GLY A 469 2.30 -3.24 18.57
N GLU A 470 2.15 -4.39 19.23
CA GLU A 470 3.03 -5.54 19.09
C GLU A 470 2.22 -6.82 18.97
N TYR A 471 2.88 -7.85 18.44
CA TYR A 471 2.39 -9.21 18.49
C TYR A 471 3.47 -10.16 18.98
N ILE A 472 3.02 -11.20 19.67
CA ILE A 472 3.85 -12.18 20.34
C ILE A 472 3.46 -13.57 19.85
N LEU A 473 4.44 -14.29 19.30
CA LEU A 473 4.30 -15.70 18.93
C LEU A 473 4.85 -16.58 20.04
N LEU A 474 4.11 -17.65 20.37
CA LEU A 474 4.48 -18.60 21.40
C LEU A 474 4.95 -19.90 20.75
N GLU A 475 6.12 -20.36 21.17
CA GLU A 475 6.75 -21.60 20.69
C GLU A 475 7.16 -22.46 21.89
N ASP A 476 6.99 -23.77 21.72
CA ASP A 476 7.26 -24.81 22.71
C ASP A 476 6.55 -24.63 24.07
N GLU A 477 6.57 -25.68 24.88
CA GLU A 477 5.98 -25.66 26.21
C GLU A 477 6.96 -26.19 27.25
N THR A 478 6.86 -25.65 28.46
CA THR A 478 7.60 -26.10 29.63
C THR A 478 6.68 -26.17 30.85
N GLU A 479 6.93 -27.13 31.74
CA GLU A 479 6.17 -27.28 32.97
C GLU A 479 6.95 -26.70 34.15
N VAL A 480 6.34 -25.75 34.86
CA VAL A 480 6.92 -25.11 36.04
C VAL A 480 5.89 -25.06 37.16
N ALA A 481 6.18 -25.71 38.29
CA ALA A 481 5.26 -25.79 39.43
C ALA A 481 3.85 -26.30 39.07
N GLY A 482 3.76 -27.24 38.11
CA GLY A 482 2.51 -27.79 37.60
C GLY A 482 1.72 -26.87 36.65
N LEU A 483 2.31 -25.74 36.25
CA LEU A 483 1.80 -24.86 35.20
C LEU A 483 2.47 -25.21 33.88
N ARG A 484 1.70 -25.32 32.80
CA ARG A 484 2.23 -25.42 31.43
C ARG A 484 2.34 -24.01 30.85
N LEU A 485 3.57 -23.58 30.61
CA LEU A 485 3.88 -22.24 30.14
C LEU A 485 4.55 -22.31 28.77
N PRO A 486 4.37 -21.29 27.91
CA PRO A 486 5.16 -21.19 26.70
C PRO A 486 6.65 -21.12 27.03
N ALA A 487 7.46 -21.97 26.41
CA ALA A 487 8.89 -22.00 26.67
C ALA A 487 9.61 -20.84 25.96
N VAL A 488 9.08 -20.36 24.84
CA VAL A 488 9.66 -19.27 24.05
C VAL A 488 8.58 -18.25 23.66
N ARG A 489 8.91 -16.96 23.77
CA ARG A 489 8.10 -15.83 23.29
C ARG A 489 8.90 -15.02 22.28
N HIS A 490 8.39 -14.87 21.08
CA HIS A 490 8.97 -14.00 20.06
C HIS A 490 8.16 -12.72 19.92
N TRP A 491 8.84 -11.59 20.03
CA TRP A 491 8.22 -10.27 20.02
C TRP A 491 8.41 -9.59 18.69
N TYR A 492 7.35 -8.96 18.18
CA TYR A 492 7.36 -8.24 16.93
C TYR A 492 6.53 -6.96 17.00
N GLN A 493 6.96 -5.94 16.29
CA GLN A 493 6.17 -4.72 16.09
C GLN A 493 5.18 -4.91 14.93
N THR A 494 3.91 -4.55 15.15
CA THR A 494 2.83 -4.76 14.16
C THR A 494 3.06 -4.01 12.85
N ALA A 495 3.40 -2.72 12.92
CA ALA A 495 3.46 -1.83 11.74
C ALA A 495 4.46 -2.29 10.67
N GLU A 496 5.61 -2.82 11.10
CA GLU A 496 6.74 -3.14 10.22
C GLU A 496 7.06 -4.63 10.17
N ASN A 497 6.33 -5.46 10.94
CA ASN A 497 6.71 -6.86 11.18
C ASN A 497 8.13 -7.00 11.76
N ARG A 498 8.59 -5.98 12.47
CA ARG A 498 9.97 -5.89 12.92
C ARG A 498 10.17 -6.78 14.14
N TYR A 499 11.08 -7.73 14.05
CA TYR A 499 11.47 -8.57 15.18
C TYR A 499 12.14 -7.74 16.28
N LEU A 500 11.60 -7.82 17.49
CA LEU A 500 12.04 -7.07 18.67
C LEU A 500 12.90 -7.90 19.61
N GLY A 501 12.68 -9.21 19.68
CA GLY A 501 13.46 -10.09 20.56
C GLY A 501 12.78 -11.40 20.91
N THR A 502 13.49 -12.19 21.72
CA THR A 502 13.00 -13.47 22.24
C THR A 502 13.21 -13.57 23.74
N ASP A 503 12.20 -14.07 24.45
CA ASP A 503 12.31 -14.46 25.85
C ASP A 503 12.14 -15.98 25.94
N ARG A 504 13.16 -16.69 26.44
CA ARG A 504 13.17 -18.15 26.57
C ARG A 504 13.26 -18.58 28.03
N VAL A 505 12.43 -19.51 28.46
CA VAL A 505 12.58 -20.18 29.76
C VAL A 505 13.79 -21.10 29.71
N VAL A 506 14.75 -20.89 30.61
CA VAL A 506 15.96 -21.70 30.75
C VAL A 506 16.04 -22.42 32.09
N GLY A 507 15.12 -22.13 33.00
CA GLY A 507 15.01 -22.78 34.30
C GLY A 507 13.76 -22.32 35.04
N GLY A 508 13.41 -23.03 36.10
CA GLY A 508 12.29 -22.68 36.95
C GLY A 508 11.86 -23.82 37.86
N GLY A 509 11.06 -23.50 38.87
CA GLY A 509 10.53 -24.48 39.81
C GLY A 509 9.78 -23.84 40.97
N VAL A 510 9.50 -24.65 41.98
CA VAL A 510 8.97 -24.16 43.26
C VAL A 510 10.15 -23.60 44.06
N PRO A 511 10.10 -22.34 44.53
CA PRO A 511 11.17 -21.78 45.35
C PRO A 511 11.35 -22.62 46.62
N PRO A 512 12.59 -22.80 47.12
CA PRO A 512 12.82 -23.50 48.37
C PRO A 512 12.02 -22.83 49.49
N ARG A 513 11.34 -23.64 50.33
CA ARG A 513 10.62 -23.14 51.51
C ARG A 513 11.60 -22.35 52.38
N ARG A 514 11.42 -21.03 52.44
CA ARG A 514 12.17 -20.15 53.35
C ARG A 514 11.56 -20.15 54.73
#